data_AF-A0AA97N6E2-F1
#
_entry.id   AF-A0AA97N6E2-F1
#
_cell.length_a   1.000
_cell.length_b   1.000
_cell.length_c   1.000
_cell.angle_alpha   90.00
_cell.angle_beta   90.00
_cell.angle_gamma   90.00
#
_symmetry.space_group_name_H-M   'P 1'
#
loop_
_entity.id
_entity.type
_entity.pdbx_description
1 polymer ?
#
loop_
_entity_poly.entity_id
_entity_poly.type
_entity_poly.pdbx_seq_one_letter_code
_entity_poly.pdbx_strand_id
1 'polypeptide(L)'
;PWRIVDDCGGAFTMGAIGGGIFQAIKGFRNSPVGVNHRLRGSLTAIKTRAPQLGGSFAVWGGLFSMIDCSMVRMRGKEDPWNSITSGALTGAILAARNGPVAMVGSAAMGGILLALIEGAGILLTRFASTQFPNGKEPAEDVSQ
;
A
#
# COMPACT_ATOMS: atom_id res chain seq x y z
N PRO A 1 10.55 -13.75 5.71
CA PRO A 1 10.88 -13.56 4.27
C PRO A 1 9.65 -13.70 3.34
N TRP A 2 8.74 -14.64 3.61
CA TRP A 2 7.50 -14.81 2.82
C TRP A 2 6.61 -13.55 2.78
N ARG A 3 6.54 -12.80 3.88
CA ARG A 3 5.78 -11.55 4.00
C ARG A 3 6.14 -10.53 2.90
N ILE A 4 7.42 -10.38 2.58
CA ILE A 4 7.89 -9.43 1.55
C ILE A 4 7.38 -9.84 0.15
N VAL A 5 7.40 -11.13 -0.17
CA VAL A 5 6.94 -11.63 -1.47
C VAL A 5 5.43 -11.48 -1.61
N ASP A 6 4.69 -11.77 -0.53
CA ASP A 6 3.25 -11.60 -0.47
C ASP A 6 2.86 -10.12 -0.60
N ASP A 7 3.52 -9.22 0.14
CA ASP A 7 3.28 -7.78 0.09
C ASP A 7 3.62 -7.19 -1.29
N CYS A 8 4.73 -7.61 -1.91
CA CYS A 8 5.09 -7.26 -3.29
C CYS A 8 4.00 -7.69 -4.28
N GLY A 9 3.55 -8.94 -4.21
CA GLY A 9 2.58 -9.52 -5.13
C GLY A 9 1.17 -8.94 -4.94
N GLY A 10 0.76 -8.75 -3.69
CA GLY A 10 -0.47 -8.06 -3.31
C GLY A 10 -0.49 -6.64 -3.82
N ALA A 11 0.57 -5.87 -3.56
CA ALA A 11 0.69 -4.49 -4.05
C ALA A 11 0.72 -4.41 -5.58
N PHE A 12 1.43 -5.32 -6.26
CA PHE A 12 1.41 -5.42 -7.71
C PHE A 12 -0.02 -5.59 -8.24
N THR A 13 -0.76 -6.54 -7.66
CA THR A 13 -2.11 -6.89 -8.08
C THR A 13 -3.07 -5.72 -7.84
N MET A 14 -2.99 -5.07 -6.68
CA MET A 14 -3.76 -3.86 -6.39
C MET A 14 -3.46 -2.74 -7.40
N GLY A 15 -2.19 -2.49 -7.70
CA GLY A 15 -1.77 -1.46 -8.65
C GLY A 15 -2.15 -1.79 -10.10
N ALA A 16 -2.10 -3.05 -10.50
CA ALA A 16 -2.47 -3.51 -11.84
C ALA A 16 -3.99 -3.44 -12.06
N ILE A 17 -4.79 -3.88 -11.09
CA ILE A 17 -6.26 -3.83 -11.17
C ILE A 17 -6.74 -2.38 -11.08
N GLY A 18 -6.31 -1.64 -10.05
CA GLY A 18 -6.69 -0.24 -9.87
C GLY A 18 -6.22 0.65 -11.02
N GLY A 19 -4.98 0.44 -11.48
CA GLY A 19 -4.43 1.11 -12.66
C GLY A 19 -5.16 0.74 -13.94
N GLY A 20 -5.55 -0.53 -14.10
CA GLY A 20 -6.34 -1.00 -15.22
C GLY A 20 -7.69 -0.30 -15.30
N ILE A 21 -8.44 -0.25 -14.19
CA ILE A 21 -9.75 0.43 -14.14
C ILE A 21 -9.59 1.92 -14.41
N PHE A 22 -8.65 2.59 -13.74
CA PHE A 22 -8.41 4.02 -13.91
C PHE A 22 -8.03 4.37 -15.36
N GLN A 23 -7.13 3.59 -15.95
CA GLN A 23 -6.67 3.78 -17.32
C GLN A 23 -7.71 3.37 -18.36
N ALA A 24 -8.61 2.44 -18.04
CA ALA A 24 -9.75 2.11 -18.88
C ALA A 24 -10.67 3.32 -19.06
N ILE A 25 -11.04 3.96 -17.94
CA ILE A 25 -11.91 5.14 -17.91
C ILE A 25 -11.20 6.33 -18.57
N LYS A 26 -9.96 6.62 -18.15
CA LYS A 26 -9.17 7.73 -18.70
C LYS A 26 -8.89 7.55 -20.19
N GLY A 27 -8.50 6.35 -20.61
CA GLY A 27 -8.25 6.00 -22.00
C GLY A 27 -9.50 6.11 -22.87
N PHE A 28 -10.67 5.72 -22.36
CA PHE A 28 -11.94 5.89 -23.07
C PHE A 28 -12.32 7.37 -23.24
N ARG A 29 -12.13 8.19 -22.19
CA ARG A 29 -12.44 9.64 -22.20
C ARG A 29 -11.48 10.46 -23.07
N ASN A 30 -10.21 10.09 -23.11
CA ASN A 30 -9.16 10.84 -23.81
C ASN A 30 -8.97 10.42 -25.28
N SER A 31 -9.67 9.39 -25.75
CA SER A 31 -9.56 8.89 -27.12
C SER A 31 -10.48 9.64 -28.10
N PRO A 32 -10.10 9.73 -29.39
CA PRO A 32 -10.89 10.41 -30.42
C PRO A 32 -12.32 9.86 -30.54
N VAL A 33 -13.23 10.69 -31.06
CA VAL A 33 -14.66 10.38 -31.17
C VAL A 33 -14.89 9.10 -31.99
N GLY A 34 -15.76 8.22 -31.48
CA GLY A 34 -16.09 6.93 -32.08
C GLY A 34 -15.83 5.76 -31.12
N VAL A 35 -16.85 4.92 -30.89
CA VAL A 35 -16.81 3.84 -29.89
C VAL A 35 -15.64 2.87 -30.15
N ASN A 36 -15.41 2.47 -31.41
CA ASN A 36 -14.29 1.59 -31.77
C ASN A 36 -12.90 2.21 -31.49
N HIS A 37 -12.75 3.52 -31.68
CA HIS A 37 -11.50 4.24 -31.44
C HIS A 37 -11.24 4.41 -29.94
N ARG A 38 -12.31 4.67 -29.18
CA ARG A 38 -12.26 4.76 -27.71
C ARG A 38 -11.95 3.44 -27.04
N LEU A 39 -12.53 2.34 -27.52
CA LEU A 39 -12.24 1.01 -26.99
C LEU A 39 -10.79 0.60 -27.29
N ARG A 40 -10.29 0.85 -28.50
CA ARG A 40 -8.88 0.57 -28.86
C ARG A 40 -7.89 1.43 -28.08
N GLY A 41 -8.19 2.73 -27.91
CA GLY A 41 -7.35 3.64 -27.14
C GLY A 41 -7.35 3.30 -25.64
N SER A 42 -8.51 2.92 -25.10
CA SER A 42 -8.65 2.41 -23.72
C SER A 42 -7.84 1.11 -23.53
N LEU A 43 -7.99 0.12 -24.42
CA LEU A 43 -7.25 -1.14 -24.33
C LEU A 43 -5.72 -0.92 -24.40
N THR A 44 -5.28 -0.02 -25.28
CA THR A 44 -3.86 0.34 -25.41
C THR A 44 -3.36 1.04 -24.14
N ALA A 45 -4.16 1.94 -23.56
CA ALA A 45 -3.83 2.63 -22.31
C ALA A 45 -3.73 1.66 -21.13
N ILE A 46 -4.65 0.69 -21.02
CA ILE A 46 -4.60 -0.37 -20.00
C ILE A 46 -3.32 -1.18 -20.18
N LYS A 47 -3.08 -1.72 -21.38
CA LYS A 47 -1.95 -2.62 -21.65
C LYS A 47 -0.59 -1.98 -21.38
N THR A 48 -0.44 -0.69 -21.65
CA THR A 48 0.83 0.02 -21.48
C THR A 48 1.04 0.57 -20.08
N ARG A 49 -0.02 0.98 -19.37
CA ARG A 49 0.08 1.74 -18.11
C ARG A 49 -0.30 0.93 -16.86
N ALA A 50 -1.21 -0.03 -16.97
CA ALA A 50 -1.58 -0.88 -15.83
C ALA A 50 -0.37 -1.67 -15.26
N PRO A 51 0.48 -2.34 -16.07
CA PRO A 51 1.65 -3.04 -15.53
C PRO A 51 2.73 -2.08 -15.00
N GLN A 52 2.86 -0.87 -15.58
CA GLN A 52 3.78 0.15 -15.05
C GLN A 52 3.37 0.61 -13.65
N LEU A 53 2.06 0.83 -13.46
CA LEU A 53 1.53 1.22 -12.15
C LEU A 53 1.66 0.06 -11.16
N GLY A 54 1.26 -1.16 -11.56
CA GLY A 54 1.45 -2.38 -10.76
C GLY A 54 2.91 -2.56 -10.33
N GLY A 55 3.86 -2.41 -11.24
CA GLY A 55 5.30 -2.48 -10.90
C GLY A 55 5.73 -1.42 -9.89
N SER A 56 5.22 -0.20 -10.01
CA SER A 56 5.53 0.89 -9.05
C SER A 56 4.98 0.57 -7.66
N PHE A 57 3.77 0.03 -7.56
CA PHE A 57 3.19 -0.43 -6.30
C PHE A 57 3.92 -1.64 -5.72
N ALA A 58 4.37 -2.58 -6.56
CA ALA A 58 5.15 -3.74 -6.12
C ALA A 58 6.47 -3.31 -5.46
N VAL A 59 7.20 -2.37 -6.09
CA VAL A 59 8.45 -1.83 -5.54
C VAL A 59 8.18 -1.09 -4.23
N TRP A 60 7.10 -0.30 -4.18
CA TRP A 60 6.70 0.40 -2.96
C TRP A 60 6.37 -0.57 -1.81
N GLY A 61 5.52 -1.57 -2.06
CA GLY A 61 5.13 -2.58 -1.07
C GLY A 61 6.31 -3.43 -0.60
N GLY A 62 7.15 -3.87 -1.53
CA GLY A 62 8.36 -4.64 -1.20
C GLY A 62 9.35 -3.86 -0.36
N LEU A 63 9.61 -2.60 -0.72
CA LEU A 63 10.53 -1.75 0.03
C LEU A 63 9.97 -1.42 1.41
N PHE A 64 8.68 -1.11 1.51
CA PHE A 64 7.99 -0.93 2.78
C PHE A 64 8.18 -2.14 3.71
N SER A 65 7.89 -3.35 3.22
CA SER A 65 8.01 -4.57 4.02
C SER A 65 9.44 -4.91 4.39
N MET A 66 10.41 -4.64 3.51
CA MET A 66 11.84 -4.80 3.85
C MET A 66 12.26 -3.87 5.00
N ILE A 67 11.84 -2.61 4.97
CA ILE A 67 12.19 -1.62 5.99
C ILE A 67 11.48 -1.93 7.30
N ASP A 68 10.18 -2.28 7.24
CA ASP A 68 9.41 -2.63 8.43
C ASP A 68 9.96 -3.88 9.13
N CYS A 69 10.21 -4.98 8.38
CA CYS A 69 10.84 -6.18 8.93
C CYS A 69 12.22 -5.89 9.52
N SER A 70 13.00 -4.99 8.91
CA SER A 70 14.31 -4.59 9.44
C SER A 70 14.19 -3.83 10.77
N MET A 71 13.22 -2.91 10.87
CA MET A 71 12.97 -2.16 12.11
C MET A 71 12.45 -3.05 13.23
N VAL A 72 11.53 -3.97 12.93
CA VAL A 72 11.05 -4.97 13.90
C VAL A 72 12.20 -5.85 14.37
N ARG A 73 13.09 -6.27 13.47
CA ARG A 73 14.28 -7.08 13.84
C ARG A 73 15.26 -6.31 14.71
N MET A 74 15.44 -5.00 14.49
CA MET A 74 16.34 -4.17 15.29
C MET A 74 15.77 -3.78 16.66
N ARG A 75 14.47 -3.48 16.73
CA ARG A 75 13.81 -2.96 17.96
C ARG A 75 13.10 -4.03 18.79
N GLY A 76 12.81 -5.19 18.20
CA GLY A 76 12.10 -6.29 18.85
C GLY A 76 10.66 -5.95 19.27
N LYS A 77 10.09 -4.87 18.72
CA LYS A 77 8.75 -4.36 19.04
C LYS A 77 8.01 -4.01 17.76
N GLU A 78 6.73 -4.34 17.71
CA GLU A 78 5.81 -3.96 16.64
C GLU A 78 4.94 -2.80 17.14
N ASP A 79 5.34 -1.57 16.80
CA ASP A 79 4.61 -0.35 17.17
C ASP A 79 4.12 0.36 15.88
N PRO A 80 3.02 1.13 15.93
CA PRO A 80 2.55 1.92 14.79
C PRO A 80 3.59 2.88 14.21
N TRP A 81 4.58 3.27 15.03
CA TRP A 81 5.70 4.09 14.60
C TRP A 81 6.62 3.37 13.60
N ASN A 82 6.68 2.04 13.61
CA ASN A 82 7.45 1.31 12.61
C ASN A 82 6.81 1.49 11.23
N SER A 83 5.50 1.26 11.09
CA SER A 83 4.75 1.48 9.85
C SER A 83 4.90 2.92 9.34
N ILE A 84 4.73 3.93 10.18
CA ILE A 84 4.82 5.34 9.74
C ILE A 84 6.25 5.66 9.26
N THR A 85 7.26 5.22 10.01
CA THR A 85 8.67 5.47 9.66
C THR A 85 9.08 4.70 8.41
N SER A 86 8.61 3.47 8.21
CA SER A 86 8.89 2.68 7.02
C SER A 86 8.23 3.27 5.79
N GLY A 87 7.01 3.81 5.90
CA GLY A 87 6.37 4.57 4.83
C GLY A 87 7.14 5.83 4.44
N ALA A 88 7.60 6.60 5.43
CA ALA A 88 8.40 7.79 5.20
C ALA A 88 9.75 7.45 4.54
N LEU A 89 10.45 6.43 5.04
CA LEU A 89 11.71 5.95 4.46
C LEU A 89 11.52 5.41 3.05
N THR A 90 10.48 4.60 2.82
CA THR A 90 10.13 4.08 1.49
C THR A 90 9.92 5.22 0.51
N GLY A 91 9.11 6.23 0.89
CA GLY A 91 8.88 7.42 0.08
C GLY A 91 10.17 8.20 -0.22
N ALA A 92 11.03 8.38 0.79
CA ALA A 92 12.32 9.05 0.65
C ALA A 92 13.24 8.32 -0.35
N ILE A 93 13.38 6.99 -0.19
CA ILE A 93 14.28 6.16 -1.00
C ILE A 93 13.82 6.15 -2.46
N LEU A 94 12.53 6.03 -2.73
CA LEU A 94 12.01 6.01 -4.11
C LEU A 94 12.18 7.36 -4.81
N ALA A 95 12.17 8.45 -4.06
CA ALA A 95 12.38 9.79 -4.58
C ALA A 95 13.85 10.24 -4.55
N ALA A 96 14.78 9.41 -4.07
CA ALA A 96 16.19 9.78 -3.89
C ALA A 96 16.84 10.34 -5.15
N ARG A 97 16.52 9.75 -6.31
CA ARG A 97 17.06 10.20 -7.61
C ARG A 97 16.51 11.54 -8.10
N ASN A 98 15.40 12.01 -7.55
CA ASN A 98 14.74 13.25 -7.95
C ASN A 98 15.20 14.46 -7.13
N GLY A 99 16.19 14.27 -6.24
CA GLY A 99 16.79 15.32 -5.42
C GLY A 99 16.17 15.48 -4.03
N PRO A 100 16.82 16.25 -3.12
CA PRO A 100 16.46 16.30 -1.70
C PRO A 100 15.04 16.81 -1.44
N VAL A 101 14.57 17.78 -2.22
CA VAL A 101 13.21 18.34 -2.09
C VAL A 101 12.15 17.28 -2.39
N ALA A 102 12.35 16.49 -3.45
CA ALA A 102 11.46 15.40 -3.80
C ALA A 102 11.48 14.29 -2.73
N MET A 103 12.65 13.99 -2.17
CA MET A 103 12.77 13.04 -1.05
C MET A 103 11.93 13.44 0.14
N VAL A 104 12.06 14.69 0.61
CA VAL A 104 11.30 15.19 1.76
C VAL A 104 9.80 15.19 1.46
N GLY A 105 9.40 15.63 0.26
CA GLY A 105 7.99 15.62 -0.15
C GLY A 105 7.39 14.21 -0.19
N SER A 106 8.09 13.24 -0.78
CA SER A 106 7.64 11.85 -0.84
C SER A 106 7.68 11.16 0.53
N ALA A 107 8.66 11.49 1.39
CA ALA A 107 8.72 11.00 2.75
C ALA A 107 7.53 11.49 3.59
N ALA A 108 7.21 12.79 3.50
CA ALA A 108 6.06 13.37 4.20
C ALA A 108 4.76 12.72 3.74
N MET A 109 4.56 12.56 2.43
CA MET A 109 3.36 11.91 1.89
C MET A 109 3.24 10.45 2.35
N GLY A 110 4.33 9.68 2.31
CA GLY A 110 4.35 8.29 2.77
C GLY A 110 4.08 8.15 4.27
N GLY A 111 4.70 9.00 5.09
CA GLY A 111 4.48 9.02 6.54
C GLY A 111 3.06 9.44 6.91
N ILE A 112 2.52 10.50 6.31
CA ILE A 112 1.15 10.96 6.57
C ILE A 112 0.13 9.88 6.18
N LEU A 113 0.30 9.25 5.01
CA LEU A 113 -0.62 8.22 4.53
C LEU A 113 -0.70 7.05 5.51
N LEU A 114 0.44 6.53 5.97
CA LEU A 114 0.45 5.42 6.93
C LEU A 114 0.04 5.84 8.33
N ALA A 115 0.32 7.08 8.75
CA ALA A 115 -0.21 7.60 10.02
C ALA A 115 -1.74 7.61 10.03
N LEU A 116 -2.37 7.95 8.90
CA LEU A 116 -3.83 7.87 8.75
C LEU A 116 -4.34 6.43 8.73
N ILE A 117 -3.64 5.51 8.05
CA ILE A 117 -4.05 4.09 7.98
C ILE A 117 -3.97 3.44 9.36
N GLU A 118 -2.84 3.58 10.06
CA GLU A 118 -2.66 3.04 11.41
C GLU A 118 -3.60 3.73 12.42
N GLY A 119 -3.77 5.05 12.31
CA GLY A 119 -4.70 5.81 13.15
C GLY A 119 -6.15 5.36 12.97
N ALA A 120 -6.57 5.11 11.74
CA ALA A 120 -7.89 4.56 11.43
C ALA A 120 -8.03 3.12 11.94
N GLY A 121 -6.98 2.30 11.82
CA GLY A 121 -6.94 0.94 12.37
C GLY A 121 -7.19 0.92 13.88
N ILE A 122 -6.46 1.74 14.63
CA ILE A 122 -6.64 1.87 16.09
C ILE A 122 -8.06 2.32 16.43
N LEU A 123 -8.60 3.30 15.69
CA LEU A 123 -9.95 3.82 15.93
C LEU A 123 -11.02 2.75 15.67
N LEU A 124 -10.90 2.01 14.57
CA LEU A 124 -11.82 0.92 14.23
C LEU A 124 -11.75 -0.22 15.25
N THR A 125 -10.56 -0.62 15.69
CA THR A 125 -10.40 -1.63 16.74
C THR A 125 -11.04 -1.16 18.05
N ARG A 126 -10.89 0.12 18.41
CA ARG A 126 -11.56 0.68 19.60
C ARG A 126 -13.08 0.66 19.47
N PHE A 127 -13.64 1.08 18.33
CA PHE A 127 -15.08 0.99 18.10
C PHE A 127 -15.60 -0.45 18.09
N ALA A 128 -14.87 -1.39 17.50
CA ALA A 128 -15.25 -2.81 17.53
C ALA A 128 -15.26 -3.34 18.98
N SER A 129 -14.26 -2.97 19.78
CA SER A 129 -14.16 -3.40 21.18
C SER A 129 -15.26 -2.81 22.08
N THR A 130 -15.80 -1.64 21.77
CA THR A 130 -16.95 -1.07 22.51
C THR A 130 -18.29 -1.69 22.09
N GLN A 131 -18.38 -2.31 20.91
CA GLN A 131 -19.58 -3.04 20.47
C GLN A 131 -19.62 -4.49 20.99
N PHE A 132 -18.47 -5.09 21.31
CA PHE A 132 -18.37 -6.39 21.95
C PHE A 132 -17.60 -6.29 23.28
N PRO A 133 -18.24 -5.92 24.40
CA PRO A 133 -17.63 -6.09 25.71
C PRO A 133 -17.38 -7.59 25.91
N ASN A 134 -16.12 -7.96 26.13
CA ASN A 134 -15.67 -9.34 26.37
C ASN A 134 -16.67 -10.13 27.23
N GLY A 135 -17.47 -10.98 26.58
CA GLY A 135 -18.23 -12.00 27.26
C GLY A 135 -17.27 -13.08 27.72
N LYS A 136 -16.80 -12.95 28.97
CA LYS A 136 -16.21 -13.98 29.84
C LYS A 136 -15.25 -14.98 29.16
N GLU A 137 -13.96 -14.84 29.46
CA GLU A 137 -13.04 -15.98 29.46
C GLU A 137 -13.68 -17.18 30.20
N PRO A 138 -13.84 -18.36 29.58
CA PRO A 138 -13.75 -19.59 30.33
C PRO A 138 -12.26 -19.82 30.61
N ALA A 139 -11.94 -19.81 31.90
CA ALA A 139 -10.65 -20.24 32.41
C ALA A 139 -10.22 -21.59 31.83
N GLU A 140 -8.91 -21.76 31.69
CA GLU A 140 -8.14 -23.01 31.76
C GLU A 140 -8.88 -24.32 31.42
N ASP A 141 -8.41 -25.01 30.37
CA ASP A 141 -7.82 -26.31 30.68
C ASP A 141 -6.65 -26.64 29.75
N VAL A 142 -5.54 -26.92 30.43
CA VAL A 142 -4.29 -27.48 29.91
C VAL A 142 -4.56 -28.92 29.51
N SER A 143 -4.36 -29.30 28.24
CA SER A 143 -3.82 -30.61 27.79
C SER A 143 -4.26 -30.98 26.36
N GLN A 144 -3.31 -30.99 25.43
CA GLN A 144 -2.84 -32.16 24.67
C GLN A 144 -1.78 -31.76 23.64
#